data_AF-A0A8B7E5T4-F1
#
_entry.id   AF-A0A8B7E5T4-F1
#
_cell.length_a   1.000
_cell.length_b   1.000
_cell.length_c   1.000
_cell.angle_alpha   90.00
_cell.angle_beta   90.00
_cell.angle_gamma   90.00
#
_symmetry.space_group_name_H-M   'P 1'
#
loop_
_entity.id
_entity.type
_entity.pdbx_description
1 polymer ?
#
loop_
_entity_poly.entity_id
_entity_poly.type
_entity_poly.pdbx_seq_one_letter_code
_entity_poly.pdbx_strand_id
1 'polypeptide(L)'
;MALRVRDDLNLDDPDNAEAWIRCFSASARSKKLKDEINGSYEITDLFMAKAGIEAVKKISLMVYPEELENMMFDDIKTVAMSHLRPQKRLIIAKRVRFLALKQQNNENIVSYAQRLREASRFCNFEKLGRDGQSAEDDLIQMRLIDGLQSSDQRVKALEMIQSGELPKLGACIDFIRQLEQISCFSIQNNIENSIDLPSVNYIDKNNERMIKCKYCGLQHPPRKCPAFGKSCKKCGKLNHFKNVCKANTKYE
;
A
#
# COMPACT_ATOMS: atom_id res chain seq x y z
N MET A 1 26.48 33.27 -1.31
CA MET A 1 25.41 33.06 -0.31
C MET A 1 25.35 31.56 -0.03
N ALA A 2 25.95 31.11 1.07
CA ALA A 2 26.09 29.68 1.37
C ALA A 2 24.73 29.09 1.79
N LEU A 3 24.30 28.02 1.12
CA LEU A 3 23.16 27.19 1.51
C LEU A 3 23.44 26.64 2.92
N ARG A 4 22.90 27.30 3.95
CA ARG A 4 22.89 26.75 5.31
C ARG A 4 21.84 25.66 5.33
N VAL A 5 22.29 24.41 5.38
CA VAL A 5 21.46 23.30 5.86
C VAL A 5 21.18 23.65 7.33
N ARG A 6 19.98 24.15 7.61
CA ARG A 6 19.61 24.67 8.95
C ARG A 6 19.16 23.56 9.90
N ASP A 7 18.94 22.37 9.39
CA ASP A 7 18.42 21.23 10.13
C ASP A 7 19.51 20.18 10.31
N ASP A 8 19.57 19.55 11.48
CA ASP A 8 20.48 18.45 11.79
C ASP A 8 20.15 17.21 10.93
N LEU A 9 21.11 16.29 10.80
CA LEU A 9 20.89 15.03 10.08
C LEU A 9 19.94 14.13 10.87
N ASN A 10 18.71 13.96 10.39
CA ASN A 10 17.75 13.05 11.00
C ASN A 10 17.76 11.68 10.29
N LEU A 11 18.39 10.67 10.90
CA LEU A 11 18.46 9.30 10.35
C LEU A 11 17.14 8.52 10.41
N ASP A 12 16.12 9.01 11.12
CA ASP A 12 14.81 8.35 11.20
C ASP A 12 13.89 8.70 10.01
N ASP A 13 14.28 9.69 9.19
CA ASP A 13 13.61 10.06 7.94
C ASP A 13 14.55 9.81 6.74
N PRO A 14 14.40 8.68 6.02
CA PRO A 14 15.28 8.32 4.91
C PRO A 14 15.35 9.34 3.77
N ASP A 15 14.22 9.97 3.43
CA ASP A 15 14.17 10.91 2.30
C ASP A 15 14.84 12.25 2.67
N ASN A 16 14.59 12.73 3.89
CA ASN A 16 15.25 13.93 4.39
C ASN A 16 16.76 13.70 4.61
N ALA A 17 17.15 12.57 5.20
CA ALA A 17 18.56 12.22 5.40
C ALA A 17 19.34 12.11 4.08
N GLU A 18 18.76 11.47 3.05
CA GLU A 18 19.35 11.37 1.71
C GLU A 18 19.53 12.77 1.08
N ALA A 19 18.54 13.66 1.24
CA ALA A 19 18.63 15.04 0.78
C ALA A 19 19.70 15.84 1.54
N TRP A 20 19.77 15.68 2.87
CA TRP A 20 20.75 16.32 3.74
C TRP A 20 22.17 15.93 3.35
N ILE A 21 22.47 14.63 3.22
CA ILE A 21 23.80 14.11 2.85
C ILE A 21 24.23 14.62 1.48
N ARG A 22 23.29 14.75 0.53
CA ARG A 22 23.55 15.36 -0.79
C ARG A 22 23.92 16.83 -0.68
N CYS A 23 23.16 17.61 0.09
CA CYS A 23 23.44 19.02 0.34
C CYS A 23 24.79 19.22 1.06
N PHE A 24 25.08 18.39 2.06
CA PHE A 24 26.37 18.36 2.75
C PHE A 24 27.52 18.07 1.78
N SER A 25 27.40 17.03 0.95
CA SER A 25 28.42 16.68 -0.06
C SER A 25 28.66 17.84 -1.04
N ALA A 26 27.61 18.56 -1.43
CA ALA A 26 27.74 19.75 -2.27
C ALA A 26 28.43 20.90 -1.53
N SER A 27 28.14 21.09 -0.24
CA SER A 27 28.82 22.09 0.60
C SER A 27 30.31 21.77 0.75
N ALA A 28 30.70 20.51 0.98
CA ALA A 28 32.09 20.10 1.08
C ALA A 28 32.85 20.38 -0.22
N ARG A 29 32.28 19.98 -1.37
CA ARG A 29 32.85 20.29 -2.70
C ARG A 29 33.01 21.79 -2.95
N SER A 30 32.02 22.60 -2.56
CA SER A 30 32.11 24.06 -2.72
C SER A 30 33.24 24.70 -1.91
N LYS A 31 33.61 24.07 -0.79
CA LYS A 31 34.70 24.47 0.08
C LYS A 31 36.05 23.87 -0.32
N LYS A 32 36.09 23.01 -1.34
CA LYS A 32 37.28 22.28 -1.82
C LYS A 32 37.95 21.40 -0.75
N LEU A 33 37.16 20.92 0.22
CA LEU A 33 37.65 20.03 1.27
C LEU A 33 37.95 18.64 0.70
N LYS A 34 38.91 17.94 1.30
CA LYS A 34 39.27 16.57 0.93
C LYS A 34 39.58 15.73 2.17
N ASP A 35 39.26 14.44 2.06
CA ASP A 35 39.79 13.43 2.97
C ASP A 35 40.97 12.74 2.29
N GLU A 36 42.05 12.55 3.04
CA GLU A 36 43.24 11.82 2.61
C GLU A 36 43.57 10.74 3.65
N ILE A 37 43.77 9.51 3.20
CA ILE A 37 44.11 8.37 4.08
C ILE A 37 45.42 8.69 4.79
N ASN A 38 45.43 8.61 6.12
CA ASN A 38 46.55 9.00 6.99
C ASN A 38 46.98 10.48 6.84
N GLY A 39 46.11 11.31 6.28
CA GLY A 39 46.31 12.75 6.08
C GLY A 39 45.27 13.55 6.85
N SER A 40 44.63 14.50 6.18
CA SER A 40 43.56 15.32 6.75
C SER A 40 42.19 14.71 6.45
N TYR A 41 41.30 14.67 7.45
CA TYR A 41 39.92 14.20 7.32
C TYR A 41 38.93 15.38 7.32
N GLU A 42 39.21 16.41 6.50
CA GLU A 42 38.51 17.70 6.55
C GLU A 42 37.00 17.61 6.29
N ILE A 43 36.57 16.64 5.45
CA ILE A 43 35.16 16.42 5.15
C ILE A 43 34.50 15.71 6.34
N THR A 44 35.15 14.71 6.92
CA THR A 44 34.69 14.01 8.13
C THR A 44 34.55 14.97 9.31
N ASP A 45 35.53 15.82 9.56
CA ASP A 45 35.48 16.84 10.61
C ASP A 45 34.31 17.80 10.42
N LEU A 46 34.11 18.27 9.18
CA LEU A 46 32.99 19.13 8.84
C LEU A 46 31.65 18.40 8.99
N PHE A 47 31.61 17.10 8.70
CA PHE A 47 30.42 16.27 8.86
C PHE A 47 30.05 16.17 10.33
N MET A 48 30.98 15.80 11.20
CA MET A 48 30.75 15.71 12.64
C MET A 48 30.28 17.05 13.23
N ALA A 49 30.87 18.17 12.78
CA ALA A 49 30.49 19.50 13.22
C ALA A 49 29.08 19.94 12.79
N LYS A 50 28.50 19.32 11.75
CA LYS A 50 27.22 19.74 11.16
C LYS A 50 26.10 18.71 11.27
N ALA A 51 26.41 17.43 11.41
CA ALA A 51 25.42 16.35 11.39
C ALA A 51 24.49 16.38 12.61
N GLY A 52 24.94 16.99 13.71
CA GLY A 52 24.20 17.01 14.97
C GLY A 52 24.53 15.79 15.84
N ILE A 53 24.39 15.96 17.15
CA ILE A 53 24.90 15.00 18.16
C ILE A 53 24.24 13.63 18.03
N GLU A 54 22.92 13.59 17.82
CA GLU A 54 22.18 12.32 17.68
C GLU A 54 22.61 11.53 16.43
N ALA A 55 22.88 12.22 15.32
CA ALA A 55 23.35 11.58 14.11
C ALA A 55 24.75 11.00 14.29
N VAL A 56 25.68 11.78 14.86
CA VAL A 56 27.04 11.34 15.14
C VAL A 56 27.03 10.12 16.05
N LYS A 57 26.26 10.16 17.14
CA LYS A 57 26.13 9.03 18.08
C LYS A 57 25.60 7.77 17.40
N LYS A 58 24.52 7.88 16.60
CA LYS A 58 23.95 6.73 15.88
C LYS A 58 24.96 6.14 14.90
N ILE A 59 25.66 6.96 14.14
CA ILE A 59 26.62 6.48 13.13
C ILE A 59 27.87 5.89 13.81
N SER A 60 28.38 6.49 14.90
CA SER A 60 29.47 5.89 15.69
C SER A 60 29.15 4.47 16.14
N LEU A 61 27.90 4.21 16.54
CA LEU A 61 27.48 2.86 16.91
C LEU A 61 27.42 1.90 15.71
N MET A 62 27.19 2.40 14.49
CA MET A 62 27.13 1.59 13.27
C MET A 62 28.52 1.21 12.74
N VAL A 63 29.54 2.03 13.01
CA VAL A 63 30.91 1.83 12.50
C VAL A 63 31.85 1.15 13.50
N TYR A 64 31.39 0.90 14.73
CA TYR A 64 32.17 0.20 15.76
C TYR A 64 32.73 -1.14 15.23
N PRO A 65 34.03 -1.44 15.42
CA PRO A 65 34.98 -0.84 16.38
C PRO A 65 35.78 0.38 15.87
N GLU A 66 35.53 0.86 14.65
CA GLU A 66 36.23 2.03 14.11
C GLU A 66 35.69 3.33 14.72
N GLU A 67 36.58 4.30 14.88
CA GLU A 67 36.25 5.66 15.33
C GLU A 67 35.94 6.54 14.11
N LEU A 68 34.88 7.36 14.20
CA LEU A 68 34.42 8.19 13.08
C LEU A 68 35.51 9.15 12.59
N GLU A 69 36.29 9.69 13.51
CA GLU A 69 37.39 10.63 13.27
C GLU A 69 38.46 10.06 12.34
N ASN A 70 38.58 8.74 12.27
CA ASN A 70 39.60 8.04 11.50
C ASN A 70 39.08 7.48 10.17
N MET A 71 37.80 7.68 9.86
CA MET A 71 37.16 7.18 8.64
C MET A 71 37.00 8.27 7.60
N MET A 72 37.11 7.91 6.32
CA MET A 72 36.77 8.83 5.23
C MET A 72 35.25 9.07 5.20
N PHE A 73 34.84 10.30 4.87
CA PHE A 73 33.43 10.64 4.77
C PHE A 73 32.69 9.76 3.75
N ASP A 74 33.33 9.32 2.67
CA ASP A 74 32.70 8.43 1.70
C ASP A 74 32.37 7.04 2.29
N ASP A 75 33.17 6.53 3.22
CA ASP A 75 32.89 5.29 3.95
C ASP A 75 31.75 5.49 4.95
N ILE A 76 31.82 6.58 5.74
CA ILE A 76 30.76 6.98 6.69
C ILE A 76 29.42 7.14 5.96
N LYS A 77 29.44 7.82 4.81
CA LYS A 77 28.28 8.01 3.94
C LYS A 77 27.75 6.69 3.43
N THR A 78 28.61 5.74 3.08
CA THR A 78 28.19 4.42 2.60
C THR A 78 27.46 3.65 3.71
N VAL A 79 27.99 3.68 4.93
CA VAL A 79 27.35 3.07 6.11
C VAL A 79 26.00 3.74 6.40
N ALA A 80 25.98 5.07 6.48
CA ALA A 80 24.76 5.83 6.74
C ALA A 80 23.68 5.57 5.67
N MET A 81 24.04 5.61 4.38
CA MET A 81 23.10 5.35 3.28
C MET A 81 22.56 3.91 3.30
N SER A 82 23.40 2.94 3.68
CA SER A 82 22.98 1.53 3.80
C SER A 82 22.02 1.32 4.97
N HIS A 83 22.17 2.09 6.05
CA HIS A 83 21.24 2.09 7.18
C HIS A 83 19.89 2.72 6.82
N LEU A 84 19.89 3.86 6.12
CA LEU A 84 18.67 4.59 5.74
C LEU A 84 17.75 3.76 4.85
N ARG A 85 18.31 2.93 3.98
CA ARG A 85 17.57 2.00 3.13
C ARG A 85 18.39 0.71 2.96
N PRO A 86 17.92 -0.44 3.47
CA PRO A 86 18.46 -1.73 3.08
C PRO A 86 18.53 -1.80 1.54
N GLN A 87 19.71 -2.07 1.00
CA GLN A 87 20.17 -1.68 -0.35
C GLN A 87 19.31 -2.14 -1.55
N LYS A 88 18.28 -2.97 -1.36
CA LYS A 88 17.41 -3.42 -2.45
C LYS A 88 16.26 -2.44 -2.66
N ARG A 89 16.49 -1.42 -3.49
CA ARG A 89 15.39 -0.65 -4.10
C ARG A 89 14.42 -1.64 -4.75
N LEU A 90 13.15 -1.59 -4.36
CA LEU A 90 12.07 -2.38 -4.95
C LEU A 90 11.75 -1.93 -6.37
N ILE A 91 12.63 -2.23 -7.33
CA ILE A 91 12.49 -1.82 -8.74
C ILE A 91 11.13 -2.27 -9.29
N ILE A 92 10.71 -3.51 -9.01
CA ILE A 92 9.41 -4.02 -9.43
C ILE A 92 8.26 -3.20 -8.80
N ALA A 93 8.35 -2.82 -7.52
CA ALA A 93 7.30 -2.03 -6.89
C ALA A 93 7.22 -0.61 -7.49
N LYS A 94 8.37 -0.03 -7.88
CA LYS A 94 8.38 1.24 -8.62
C LYS A 94 7.71 1.10 -9.98
N ARG A 95 8.00 0.01 -10.70
CA ARG A 95 7.37 -0.30 -11.99
C ARG A 95 5.86 -0.54 -11.87
N VAL A 96 5.43 -1.35 -10.90
CA VAL A 96 4.00 -1.58 -10.58
C VAL A 96 3.31 -0.26 -10.23
N ARG A 97 3.92 0.56 -9.37
CA ARG A 97 3.40 1.90 -9.05
C ARG A 97 3.30 2.79 -10.28
N PHE A 98 4.26 2.74 -11.19
CA PHE A 98 4.21 3.47 -12.46
C PHE A 98 3.01 3.04 -13.31
N LEU A 99 2.78 1.72 -13.45
CA LEU A 99 1.63 1.19 -14.20
C LEU A 99 0.28 1.56 -13.56
N ALA A 100 0.23 1.68 -12.23
CA ALA A 100 -0.96 2.10 -11.50
C ALA A 100 -1.32 3.59 -11.70
N LEU A 101 -0.40 4.42 -12.24
CA LEU A 101 -0.64 5.85 -12.42
C LEU A 101 -1.71 6.10 -13.48
N LYS A 102 -2.83 6.68 -13.04
CA LYS A 102 -3.88 7.20 -13.90
C LYS A 102 -3.91 8.72 -13.82
N GLN A 103 -4.38 9.35 -14.90
CA GLN A 103 -4.69 10.78 -14.89
C GLN A 103 -5.77 11.04 -13.83
N GLN A 104 -5.56 12.06 -13.01
CA GLN A 104 -6.52 12.44 -11.97
C GLN A 104 -7.63 13.33 -12.54
N ASN A 105 -8.77 13.39 -11.85
CA ASN A 105 -9.82 14.36 -12.17
C ASN A 105 -9.24 15.78 -12.06
N ASN A 106 -9.44 16.60 -13.10
CA ASN A 106 -8.90 17.96 -13.22
C ASN A 106 -7.37 18.07 -13.40
N GLU A 107 -6.67 16.98 -13.72
CA GLU A 107 -5.26 17.04 -14.08
C GLU A 107 -5.09 17.31 -15.57
N ASN A 108 -4.25 18.28 -15.95
CA ASN A 108 -3.91 18.50 -17.35
C ASN A 108 -2.88 17.47 -17.85
N ILE A 109 -2.81 17.27 -19.16
CA ILE A 109 -1.93 16.25 -19.78
C ILE A 109 -0.44 16.49 -19.51
N VAL A 110 0.00 17.75 -19.43
CA VAL A 110 1.40 18.09 -19.14
C VAL A 110 1.78 17.68 -17.73
N SER A 111 0.93 17.97 -16.74
CA SER A 111 1.10 17.54 -15.35
C SER A 111 1.09 16.02 -15.22
N TYR A 112 0.19 15.34 -15.93
CA TYR A 112 0.16 13.87 -15.91
C TYR A 112 1.44 13.26 -16.50
N ALA A 113 1.89 13.76 -17.66
CA ALA A 113 3.13 13.33 -18.29
C ALA A 113 4.36 13.59 -17.39
N GLN A 114 4.36 14.71 -16.65
CA GLN A 114 5.42 15.02 -15.70
C GLN A 114 5.45 14.01 -14.54
N ARG A 115 4.31 13.66 -13.95
CA ARG A 115 4.24 12.61 -12.90
C ARG A 115 4.71 11.24 -13.41
N LEU A 116 4.34 10.89 -14.64
CA LEU A 116 4.82 9.65 -15.28
C LEU A 116 6.34 9.66 -15.44
N ARG A 117 6.93 10.77 -15.92
CA ARG A 117 8.39 10.93 -16.04
C ARG A 117 9.09 10.86 -14.69
N GLU A 118 8.53 11.46 -13.65
CA GLU A 118 9.09 11.42 -12.31
C GLU A 118 9.09 10.00 -11.75
N ALA A 119 8.00 9.25 -11.93
CA ALA A 119 7.90 7.87 -11.50
C ALA A 119 8.83 6.93 -12.29
N SER A 120 8.99 7.15 -13.60
CA SER A 120 9.82 6.29 -14.46
C SER A 120 11.31 6.33 -14.10
N ARG A 121 11.80 7.41 -13.48
CA ARG A 121 13.21 7.58 -13.06
C ARG A 121 13.72 6.46 -12.15
N PHE A 122 12.83 5.78 -11.44
CA PHE A 122 13.17 4.73 -10.49
C PHE A 122 12.77 3.33 -10.98
N CYS A 123 12.33 3.20 -12.24
CA CYS A 123 11.83 1.96 -12.80
C CYS A 123 12.90 1.13 -13.51
N ASN A 124 14.06 1.70 -13.84
CA ASN A 124 15.15 1.00 -14.52
C ASN A 124 14.67 0.19 -15.75
N PHE A 125 13.91 0.83 -16.65
CA PHE A 125 13.32 0.16 -17.81
C PHE A 125 14.38 -0.32 -18.82
N GLU A 126 15.56 0.28 -18.84
CA GLU A 126 16.71 -0.13 -19.64
C GLU A 126 17.23 -1.54 -19.32
N LYS A 127 16.85 -2.09 -18.16
CA LYS A 127 17.18 -3.44 -17.71
C LYS A 127 16.10 -4.48 -18.03
N LEU A 128 14.98 -4.11 -18.65
CA LEU A 128 13.98 -5.09 -19.07
C LEU A 128 14.57 -6.06 -20.09
N GLY A 129 14.19 -7.33 -19.99
CA GLY A 129 14.68 -8.40 -20.85
C GLY A 129 16.13 -8.80 -20.58
N ARG A 130 16.67 -8.40 -19.44
CA ARG A 130 18.00 -8.84 -18.96
C ARG A 130 17.83 -9.91 -17.89
N ASP A 131 18.95 -10.48 -17.45
CA ASP A 131 18.96 -11.41 -16.31
C ASP A 131 18.13 -12.70 -16.53
N GLY A 132 18.05 -13.14 -17.78
CA GLY A 132 17.49 -14.45 -18.15
C GLY A 132 15.97 -14.52 -18.21
N GLN A 133 15.28 -13.38 -18.28
CA GLN A 133 13.86 -13.25 -18.60
C GLN A 133 13.69 -12.34 -19.82
N SER A 134 12.67 -12.57 -20.66
CA SER A 134 12.37 -11.70 -21.81
C SER A 134 11.76 -10.37 -21.35
N ALA A 135 11.88 -9.32 -22.16
CA ALA A 135 11.25 -8.04 -21.84
C ALA A 135 9.72 -8.14 -21.82
N GLU A 136 9.16 -9.04 -22.64
CA GLU A 136 7.74 -9.37 -22.64
C GLU A 136 7.31 -9.97 -21.30
N ASP A 137 8.02 -10.97 -20.81
CA ASP A 137 7.71 -11.62 -19.54
C ASP A 137 7.86 -10.66 -18.36
N ASP A 138 8.86 -9.77 -18.37
CA ASP A 138 8.98 -8.72 -17.36
C ASP A 138 7.73 -7.83 -17.34
N LEU A 139 7.23 -7.45 -18.52
CA LEU A 139 6.01 -6.64 -18.67
C LEU A 139 4.78 -7.39 -18.16
N ILE A 140 4.67 -8.68 -18.49
CA ILE A 140 3.59 -9.54 -18.01
C ILE A 140 3.67 -9.65 -16.48
N GLN A 141 4.86 -9.86 -15.91
CA GLN A 141 5.05 -9.97 -14.46
C GLN A 141 4.62 -8.68 -13.74
N MET A 142 5.06 -7.52 -14.24
CA MET A 142 4.66 -6.22 -13.67
C MET A 142 3.15 -6.03 -13.72
N ARG A 143 2.52 -6.38 -14.86
CA ARG A 143 1.08 -6.24 -15.04
C ARG A 143 0.28 -7.24 -14.20
N LEU A 144 0.78 -8.46 -14.05
CA LEU A 144 0.20 -9.50 -13.19
C LEU A 144 0.09 -9.00 -11.75
N ILE A 145 1.21 -8.54 -11.18
CA ILE A 145 1.27 -8.07 -9.78
C ILE A 145 0.36 -6.84 -9.57
N ASP A 146 0.43 -5.85 -10.47
CA ASP A 146 -0.45 -4.68 -10.41
C ASP A 146 -1.94 -5.09 -10.48
N GLY A 147 -2.26 -6.04 -11.35
CA GLY A 147 -3.62 -6.51 -11.63
C GLY A 147 -4.23 -7.46 -10.60
N LEU A 148 -3.47 -7.94 -9.61
CA LEU A 148 -3.98 -8.85 -8.57
C LEU A 148 -5.16 -8.21 -7.82
N GLN A 149 -6.27 -8.94 -7.70
CA GLN A 149 -7.44 -8.44 -6.96
C GLN A 149 -7.19 -8.39 -5.45
N SER A 150 -6.49 -9.39 -4.90
CA SER A 150 -6.13 -9.43 -3.49
C SER A 150 -4.95 -8.51 -3.19
N SER A 151 -5.17 -7.54 -2.32
CA SER A 151 -4.10 -6.66 -1.83
C SER A 151 -3.05 -7.42 -1.02
N ASP A 152 -3.46 -8.45 -0.27
CA ASP A 152 -2.55 -9.30 0.51
C ASP A 152 -1.61 -10.10 -0.40
N GLN A 153 -2.15 -10.73 -1.45
CA GLN A 153 -1.32 -11.44 -2.43
C GLN A 153 -0.37 -10.49 -3.15
N ARG A 154 -0.82 -9.27 -3.47
CA ARG A 154 0.05 -8.24 -4.07
C ARG A 154 1.22 -7.88 -3.15
N VAL A 155 0.97 -7.66 -1.85
CA VAL A 155 2.02 -7.35 -0.88
C VAL A 155 3.01 -8.50 -0.77
N LYS A 156 2.54 -9.74 -0.60
CA LYS A 156 3.40 -10.93 -0.51
C LYS A 156 4.23 -11.16 -1.77
N ALA A 157 3.65 -10.94 -2.95
CA ALA A 157 4.39 -11.04 -4.21
C ALA A 157 5.53 -9.99 -4.28
N LEU A 158 5.29 -8.76 -3.82
CA LEU A 158 6.31 -7.73 -3.74
C LEU A 158 7.40 -8.05 -2.70
N GLU A 159 7.03 -8.62 -1.56
CA GLU A 159 7.96 -9.07 -0.52
C GLU A 159 8.88 -10.19 -1.01
N MET A 160 8.32 -11.19 -1.71
CA MET A 160 9.10 -12.26 -2.33
C MET A 160 10.15 -11.70 -3.30
N ILE A 161 9.78 -10.69 -4.10
CA ILE A 161 10.72 -10.07 -5.06
C ILE A 161 11.79 -9.25 -4.32
N GLN A 162 11.52 -8.78 -3.12
CA GLN A 162 12.48 -8.05 -2.29
C GLN A 162 13.55 -8.96 -1.67
N SER A 163 13.15 -10.16 -1.24
CA SER A 163 13.98 -11.03 -0.40
C SER A 163 15.21 -11.57 -1.12
N GLY A 164 15.23 -11.60 -2.45
CA GLY A 164 16.50 -11.61 -3.20
C GLY A 164 16.64 -12.56 -4.35
N GLU A 165 15.62 -13.34 -4.64
CA GLU A 165 15.47 -13.94 -5.96
C GLU A 165 14.62 -12.95 -6.75
N LEU A 166 15.14 -12.38 -7.84
CA LEU A 166 14.24 -11.79 -8.85
C LEU A 166 13.48 -12.99 -9.42
N PRO A 167 12.27 -13.29 -8.92
CA PRO A 167 11.58 -14.48 -9.35
C PRO A 167 11.13 -14.17 -10.77
N LYS A 168 11.56 -14.99 -11.71
CA LYS A 168 11.05 -14.89 -13.08
C LYS A 168 9.53 -15.06 -13.04
N LEU A 169 8.84 -14.51 -14.03
CA LEU A 169 7.39 -14.68 -14.23
C LEU A 169 6.84 -16.05 -13.79
N GLY A 170 7.45 -17.17 -14.22
CA GLY A 170 7.03 -18.52 -13.82
C GLY A 170 7.02 -18.73 -12.30
N ALA A 171 8.12 -18.41 -11.60
CA ALA A 171 8.20 -18.50 -10.15
C ALA A 171 7.20 -17.56 -9.44
N CYS A 172 6.94 -16.39 -10.03
CA CYS A 172 5.95 -15.46 -9.50
C CYS A 172 4.53 -16.02 -9.60
N ILE A 173 4.19 -16.66 -10.72
CA ILE A 173 2.90 -17.35 -10.92
C ILE A 173 2.76 -18.51 -9.92
N ASP A 174 3.80 -19.34 -9.80
CA ASP A 174 3.78 -20.49 -8.89
C ASP A 174 3.59 -20.05 -7.44
N PHE A 175 4.26 -18.98 -7.01
CA PHE A 175 4.10 -18.42 -5.68
C PHE A 175 2.67 -17.91 -5.42
N ILE A 176 2.10 -17.14 -6.36
CA ILE A 176 0.72 -16.65 -6.24
C ILE A 176 -0.26 -17.83 -6.16
N ARG A 177 -0.06 -18.87 -6.98
CA ARG A 177 -0.87 -20.09 -6.95
C ARG A 177 -0.77 -20.81 -5.61
N GLN A 178 0.41 -20.86 -4.99
CA GLN A 178 0.57 -21.41 -3.64
C GLN A 178 -0.21 -20.59 -2.61
N LEU A 179 -0.19 -19.26 -2.68
CA LEU A 179 -0.99 -18.41 -1.80
C LEU A 179 -2.50 -18.67 -1.96
N GLU A 180 -2.97 -18.87 -3.19
CA GLU A 180 -4.36 -19.25 -3.48
C GLU A 180 -4.71 -20.60 -2.84
N GLN A 181 -3.87 -21.62 -3.01
CA GLN A 181 -4.07 -22.95 -2.41
C GLN A 181 -4.13 -22.89 -0.88
N ILE A 182 -3.23 -22.13 -0.25
CA ILE A 182 -3.23 -21.92 1.21
C ILE A 182 -4.52 -21.24 1.66
N SER A 183 -5.00 -20.26 0.90
CA SER A 183 -6.27 -19.58 1.20
C SER A 183 -7.46 -20.53 1.10
N CYS A 184 -7.51 -21.38 0.07
CA CYS A 184 -8.54 -22.41 -0.10
C CYS A 184 -8.50 -23.45 1.02
N PHE A 185 -7.32 -23.94 1.41
CA PHE A 185 -7.17 -24.91 2.50
C PHE A 185 -7.65 -24.34 3.84
N SER A 186 -7.35 -23.06 4.10
CA SER A 186 -7.82 -22.37 5.30
C SER A 186 -9.34 -22.20 5.31
N ILE A 187 -9.96 -21.95 4.15
CA ILE A 187 -11.44 -21.92 4.02
C ILE A 187 -12.02 -23.33 4.22
N GLN A 188 -11.40 -24.36 3.64
CA GLN A 188 -11.89 -25.73 3.74
C GLN A 188 -11.80 -26.27 5.17
N ASN A 189 -10.72 -26.00 5.90
CA ASN A 189 -10.63 -26.34 7.33
C ASN A 189 -11.64 -25.57 8.19
N ASN A 190 -11.99 -24.34 7.83
CA ASN A 190 -13.08 -23.62 8.51
C ASN A 190 -14.46 -24.23 8.20
N ILE A 191 -14.66 -24.79 7.00
CA ILE A 191 -15.88 -25.51 6.63
C ILE A 191 -15.94 -26.86 7.35
N GLU A 192 -14.85 -27.64 7.38
CA GLU A 192 -14.80 -28.92 8.08
C GLU A 192 -14.94 -28.77 9.61
N ASN A 193 -14.36 -27.71 10.20
CA ASN A 193 -14.59 -27.36 11.61
C ASN A 193 -15.98 -26.78 11.90
N SER A 194 -16.81 -26.55 10.88
CA SER A 194 -18.19 -26.07 11.04
C SER A 194 -19.25 -27.17 10.94
N ILE A 195 -18.85 -28.44 10.79
CA ILE A 195 -19.80 -29.56 10.60
C ILE A 195 -20.43 -30.06 11.92
N ASP A 196 -19.98 -29.64 13.11
CA ASP A 196 -20.61 -30.04 14.39
C ASP A 196 -21.07 -28.87 15.27
N LEU A 197 -21.76 -27.89 14.69
CA LEU A 197 -22.73 -27.08 15.45
C LEU A 197 -24.03 -26.90 14.68
N PRO A 198 -25.21 -27.16 15.29
CA PRO A 198 -26.47 -26.77 14.70
C PRO A 198 -26.41 -25.28 14.34
N SER A 199 -26.73 -24.96 13.09
CA SER A 199 -26.81 -23.60 12.59
C SER A 199 -27.71 -22.75 13.48
N VAL A 200 -27.12 -22.03 14.42
CA VAL A 200 -27.80 -20.96 15.14
C VAL A 200 -27.74 -19.76 14.19
N ASN A 201 -28.83 -19.54 13.46
CA ASN A 201 -29.00 -18.32 12.68
C ASN A 201 -28.71 -17.11 13.59
N TYR A 202 -27.58 -16.45 13.36
CA TYR A 202 -27.27 -15.18 13.98
C TYR A 202 -28.24 -14.16 13.39
N ILE A 203 -29.37 -13.94 14.09
CA ILE A 203 -30.31 -12.89 13.75
C ILE A 203 -29.63 -11.59 14.21
N ASP A 204 -29.07 -10.86 13.25
CA ASP A 204 -28.74 -9.45 13.43
C ASP A 204 -30.02 -8.72 13.86
N LYS A 205 -30.09 -8.36 15.16
CA LYS A 205 -31.25 -7.73 15.78
C LYS A 205 -31.49 -6.29 15.32
N ASN A 206 -30.62 -5.72 14.47
CA ASN A 206 -30.68 -4.31 14.10
C ASN A 206 -31.16 -4.00 12.67
N ASN A 207 -31.56 -5.00 11.87
CA ASN A 207 -32.22 -4.75 10.59
C ASN A 207 -33.67 -5.29 10.60
N GLU A 208 -34.64 -4.41 10.92
CA GLU A 208 -36.06 -4.74 10.78
C GLU A 208 -36.37 -5.06 9.30
N ARG A 209 -36.46 -6.35 8.96
CA ARG A 209 -36.78 -6.80 7.60
C ARG A 209 -38.12 -6.20 7.14
N MET A 210 -38.06 -5.34 6.13
CA MET A 210 -39.24 -4.73 5.51
C MET A 210 -39.93 -5.73 4.59
N ILE A 211 -41.18 -6.10 4.88
CA ILE A 211 -41.94 -7.09 4.10
C ILE A 211 -43.08 -6.39 3.38
N LYS A 212 -43.29 -6.72 2.11
CA LYS A 212 -44.47 -6.26 1.35
C LYS A 212 -45.72 -6.93 1.91
N CYS A 213 -46.58 -6.14 2.53
CA CYS A 213 -47.73 -6.64 3.26
C CYS A 213 -48.93 -6.92 2.36
N LYS A 214 -49.50 -8.12 2.49
CA LYS A 214 -50.66 -8.57 1.71
C LYS A 214 -51.98 -7.88 2.10
N TYR A 215 -52.02 -7.19 3.25
CA TYR A 215 -53.22 -6.56 3.80
C TYR A 215 -53.31 -5.05 3.56
N CYS A 216 -52.18 -4.35 3.41
CA CYS A 216 -52.18 -2.92 3.07
C CYS A 216 -51.51 -2.61 1.72
N GLY A 217 -50.70 -3.53 1.18
CA GLY A 217 -49.93 -3.34 -0.06
C GLY A 217 -48.59 -2.63 0.10
N LEU A 218 -48.30 -2.04 1.27
CA LEU A 218 -47.06 -1.31 1.58
C LEU A 218 -45.97 -2.23 2.14
N GLN A 219 -44.71 -1.78 2.08
CA GLN A 219 -43.59 -2.44 2.78
C GLN A 219 -43.45 -1.89 4.21
N HIS A 220 -43.49 -2.77 5.20
CA HIS A 220 -43.28 -2.42 6.61
C HIS A 220 -42.77 -3.63 7.42
N PRO A 221 -42.27 -3.44 8.64
CA PRO A 221 -41.85 -4.53 9.51
C PRO A 221 -43.03 -5.44 9.91
N PRO A 222 -42.79 -6.72 10.24
CA PRO A 222 -43.82 -7.62 10.72
C PRO A 222 -44.64 -7.00 11.87
N ARG A 223 -45.96 -7.26 11.90
CA ARG A 223 -46.92 -6.79 12.93
C ARG A 223 -47.15 -5.27 13.02
N LYS A 224 -46.47 -4.44 12.23
CA LYS A 224 -46.72 -2.98 12.15
C LYS A 224 -47.63 -2.58 10.98
N CYS A 225 -48.68 -3.37 10.69
CA CYS A 225 -49.50 -3.12 9.51
C CYS A 225 -50.44 -1.92 9.69
N PRO A 226 -50.36 -0.88 8.84
CA PRO A 226 -51.25 0.28 8.93
C PRO A 226 -52.74 -0.01 8.72
N ALA A 227 -53.06 -1.15 8.10
CA ALA A 227 -54.44 -1.58 7.86
C ALA A 227 -55.05 -2.34 9.04
N PHE A 228 -54.24 -2.75 10.03
CA PHE A 228 -54.73 -3.46 11.21
C PHE A 228 -55.71 -2.59 12.00
N GLY A 229 -56.87 -3.14 12.35
CA GLY A 229 -57.95 -2.44 13.04
C GLY A 229 -58.75 -1.45 12.18
N LYS A 230 -58.36 -1.19 10.92
CA LYS A 230 -59.08 -0.24 10.04
C LYS A 230 -60.08 -0.95 9.13
N SER A 231 -61.23 -0.32 8.90
CA SER A 231 -62.25 -0.79 7.96
C SER A 231 -61.87 -0.49 6.52
N CYS A 232 -62.04 -1.49 5.66
CA CYS A 232 -61.82 -1.36 4.23
C CYS A 232 -62.91 -0.50 3.60
N LYS A 233 -62.54 0.62 3.00
CA LYS A 233 -63.46 1.51 2.26
C LYS A 233 -64.14 0.88 1.03
N LYS A 234 -63.83 -0.37 0.68
CA LYS A 234 -64.48 -1.10 -0.44
C LYS A 234 -65.55 -2.08 0.04
N CYS A 235 -65.31 -2.79 1.14
CA CYS A 235 -66.18 -3.89 1.60
C CYS A 235 -66.58 -3.80 3.07
N GLY A 236 -66.21 -2.73 3.78
CA GLY A 236 -66.50 -2.50 5.19
C GLY A 236 -65.71 -3.38 6.18
N LYS A 237 -65.17 -4.53 5.75
CA LYS A 237 -64.45 -5.47 6.62
C LYS A 237 -63.10 -4.91 7.10
N LEU A 238 -62.69 -5.31 8.30
CA LEU A 238 -61.48 -4.83 8.95
C LEU A 238 -60.18 -5.41 8.35
N ASN A 239 -59.05 -4.83 8.80
CA ASN A 239 -57.68 -5.35 8.66
C ASN A 239 -57.07 -5.29 7.26
N HIS A 240 -57.69 -4.61 6.29
CA HIS A 240 -57.10 -4.43 4.96
C HIS A 240 -57.55 -3.14 4.27
N PHE A 241 -56.79 -2.70 3.26
CA PHE A 241 -57.13 -1.52 2.46
C PHE A 241 -57.79 -1.86 1.13
N LYS A 242 -58.50 -0.88 0.56
CA LYS A 242 -59.20 -0.97 -0.73
C LYS A 242 -58.30 -1.50 -1.85
N ASN A 243 -57.02 -1.12 -1.86
CA ASN A 243 -56.06 -1.48 -2.91
C ASN A 243 -55.73 -2.97 -2.98
N VAL A 244 -55.91 -3.72 -1.88
CA VAL A 244 -55.68 -5.17 -1.85
C VAL A 244 -56.97 -5.95 -1.54
N CYS A 245 -58.11 -5.26 -1.58
CA CYS A 245 -59.40 -5.84 -1.27
C CYS A 245 -59.85 -6.77 -2.40
N LYS A 246 -60.02 -8.06 -2.06
CA LYS A 246 -60.45 -9.11 -2.98
C LYS A 246 -61.97 -9.24 -3.11
N ALA A 247 -62.75 -8.40 -2.43
CA ALA A 247 -64.20 -8.40 -2.57
C ALA A 247 -64.61 -7.79 -3.91
N ASN A 248 -65.58 -8.39 -4.58
CA ASN A 248 -65.98 -8.02 -5.95
C ASN A 248 -67.27 -7.18 -6.02
N THR A 249 -67.65 -6.52 -4.92
CA THR A 249 -68.86 -5.69 -4.87
C THR A 249 -68.65 -4.44 -4.02
N LYS A 250 -69.10 -3.29 -4.53
CA LYS A 250 -69.28 -2.03 -3.80
C LYS A 250 -70.47 -2.22 -2.87
N TYR A 251 -70.31 -1.99 -1.56
CA TYR A 251 -71.44 -1.62 -0.73
C TYR A 251 -71.60 -0.10 -0.84
N GLU A 252 -72.84 0.34 -1.04
CA GLU A 252 -73.28 1.75 -1.00
C GLU A 252 -72.84 2.46 0.28
#